data_AF-A0A256HN26-F1
#
_entry.id   AF-A0A256HN26-F1
#
_cell.length_a   1.000
_cell.length_b   1.000
_cell.length_c   1.000
_cell.angle_alpha   90.00
_cell.angle_beta   90.00
_cell.angle_gamma   90.00
#
_symmetry.space_group_name_H-M   'P 1'
#
loop_
_entity.id
_entity.type
_entity.pdbx_description
1 polymer ?
#
loop_
_entity_poly.entity_id
_entity_poly.type
_entity_poly.pdbx_seq_one_letter_code
_entity_poly.pdbx_strand_id
1 'polypeptide(L)'
;MPSKLARFTDRCVALSQKSVGSDGNQPVKKGEGGYADWVIITLHGLREYLDLPYRRLLDILREMPDIVEKLGLSVEELPDFTTVCARKQALKMRVWRVLLRLSVNLFDTG
;
A
#
# COMPACT_ATOMS: atom_id res chain seq x y z
N MET A 1 -9.62 -16.19 -12.66
CA MET A 1 -10.22 -15.41 -11.54
C MET A 1 -9.09 -14.96 -10.62
N PRO A 2 -8.91 -13.66 -10.35
CA PRO A 2 -7.86 -13.20 -9.42
C PRO A 2 -8.13 -13.70 -8.00
N SER A 3 -7.06 -13.99 -7.25
CA SER A 3 -7.15 -14.46 -5.85
C SER A 3 -7.81 -13.42 -4.94
N LYS A 4 -8.28 -13.83 -3.76
CA LYS A 4 -8.85 -12.91 -2.76
C LYS A 4 -7.83 -11.83 -2.37
N LEU A 5 -6.55 -12.20 -2.24
CA LEU A 5 -5.46 -11.27 -1.97
C LEU A 5 -5.27 -10.28 -3.13
N ALA A 6 -5.17 -10.77 -4.37
CA ALA A 6 -5.02 -9.90 -5.55
C ALA A 6 -6.14 -8.85 -5.65
N ARG A 7 -7.41 -9.28 -5.47
CA ARG A 7 -8.57 -8.39 -5.46
C ARG A 7 -8.53 -7.39 -4.31
N PHE A 8 -8.09 -7.80 -3.14
CA PHE A 8 -7.92 -6.91 -2.00
C PHE A 8 -6.84 -5.87 -2.30
N THR A 9 -5.69 -6.29 -2.84
CA THR A 9 -4.58 -5.39 -3.22
C THR A 9 -5.06 -4.34 -4.21
N ASP A 10 -5.76 -4.72 -5.29
CA ASP A 10 -6.26 -3.76 -6.29
C ASP A 10 -7.18 -2.70 -5.66
N ARG A 11 -8.10 -3.13 -4.79
CA ARG A 11 -8.99 -2.20 -4.07
C ARG A 11 -8.24 -1.32 -3.08
N CYS A 12 -7.24 -1.87 -2.39
CA CYS A 12 -6.43 -1.15 -1.43
C CYS A 12 -5.57 -0.07 -2.11
N VAL A 13 -4.99 -0.38 -3.28
CA VAL A 13 -4.28 0.59 -4.12
C VAL A 13 -5.20 1.73 -4.54
N ALA A 14 -6.37 1.40 -5.10
CA ALA A 14 -7.34 2.40 -5.55
C ALA A 14 -7.81 3.30 -4.39
N LEU A 15 -8.06 2.73 -3.21
CA LEU A 15 -8.43 3.49 -2.01
C LEU A 15 -7.29 4.41 -1.56
N SER A 16 -6.08 3.88 -1.55
CA SER A 16 -4.88 4.60 -1.10
C SER A 16 -4.62 5.80 -1.99
N GLN A 17 -4.67 5.64 -3.32
CA GLN A 17 -4.52 6.72 -4.29
C GLN A 17 -5.57 7.83 -4.10
N LYS A 18 -6.85 7.45 -3.94
CA LYS A 18 -7.93 8.40 -3.62
C LYS A 18 -7.69 9.15 -2.32
N SER A 19 -7.15 8.47 -1.29
CA SER A 19 -6.95 9.06 0.04
C SER A 19 -5.91 10.19 0.06
N VAL A 20 -4.92 10.12 -0.83
CA VAL A 20 -3.86 11.13 -0.97
C VAL A 20 -4.17 12.14 -2.09
N GLY A 21 -5.29 11.98 -2.81
CA GLY A 21 -5.64 12.81 -3.96
C GLY A 21 -4.64 12.66 -5.12
N SER A 22 -4.04 11.49 -5.27
CA SER A 22 -2.92 11.23 -6.16
C SER A 22 -3.31 10.26 -7.27
N ASP A 23 -4.24 10.68 -8.13
CA ASP A 23 -4.46 9.95 -9.37
C ASP A 23 -3.20 10.12 -10.26
N GLY A 24 -2.43 9.05 -10.44
CA GLY A 24 -1.31 9.00 -11.39
C GLY A 24 0.09 9.39 -10.90
N ASN A 25 0.39 9.45 -9.58
CA ASN A 25 1.81 9.54 -9.16
C ASN A 25 2.51 8.19 -9.34
N GLN A 26 3.73 8.24 -9.89
CA GLN A 26 4.62 7.09 -9.93
C GLN A 26 4.84 6.50 -8.52
N PRO A 27 4.78 5.17 -8.36
CA PRO A 27 4.95 4.49 -7.07
C PRO A 27 6.25 4.84 -6.36
N VAL A 28 7.33 4.99 -7.13
CA VAL A 28 8.67 5.35 -6.67
C VAL A 28 9.26 6.43 -7.58
N LYS A 29 9.87 7.45 -6.98
CA LYS A 29 10.66 8.47 -7.68
C LYS A 29 12.14 8.34 -7.28
N LYS A 30 12.93 7.68 -8.13
CA LYS A 30 14.37 7.47 -7.91
C LYS A 30 15.10 8.82 -7.89
N GLY A 31 16.06 9.00 -6.97
CA GLY A 31 16.87 10.23 -6.85
C GLY A 31 16.42 11.19 -5.75
N GLU A 32 15.22 11.77 -5.87
CA GLU A 32 14.78 12.87 -4.97
C GLU A 32 13.42 12.65 -4.28
N GLY A 33 12.64 11.62 -4.65
CA GLY A 33 11.19 11.59 -4.32
C GLY A 33 10.67 10.41 -3.50
N GLY A 34 11.52 9.42 -3.16
CA GLY A 34 11.14 8.29 -2.32
C GLY A 34 9.89 7.54 -2.82
N TYR A 35 9.15 6.95 -1.87
CA TYR A 35 7.90 6.25 -2.15
C TYR A 35 6.69 7.18 -2.09
N ALA A 36 5.78 7.04 -3.05
CA ALA A 36 4.50 7.72 -3.01
C ALA A 36 3.73 7.32 -1.75
N ASP A 37 3.03 8.28 -1.15
CA ASP A 37 2.29 8.06 0.11
C ASP A 37 1.24 6.94 -0.03
N TRP A 38 0.63 6.78 -1.20
CA TRP A 38 -0.33 5.71 -1.45
C TRP A 38 0.30 4.31 -1.41
N VAL A 39 1.58 4.15 -1.76
CA VAL A 39 2.30 2.87 -1.64
C VAL A 39 2.42 2.49 -0.17
N ILE A 40 2.80 3.45 0.67
CA ILE A 40 2.95 3.25 2.12
C ILE A 40 1.61 2.88 2.77
N ILE A 41 0.52 3.52 2.35
CA ILE A 41 -0.83 3.21 2.82
C ILE A 41 -1.28 1.83 2.35
N THR A 42 -0.97 1.46 1.11
CA THR A 42 -1.31 0.13 0.57
C THR A 42 -0.59 -0.97 1.34
N LEU A 43 0.71 -0.81 1.61
CA LEU A 43 1.49 -1.74 2.42
C LEU A 43 0.95 -1.84 3.85
N HIS A 44 0.50 -0.72 4.43
CA HIS A 44 -0.19 -0.75 5.72
C HIS A 44 -1.52 -1.51 5.65
N GLY A 45 -2.32 -1.32 4.60
CA GLY A 45 -3.56 -2.05 4.42
C GLY A 45 -3.36 -3.56 4.25
N LEU A 46 -2.34 -3.98 3.49
CA LEU A 46 -1.94 -5.38 3.37
C LEU A 46 -1.45 -5.95 4.71
N ARG A 47 -0.73 -5.14 5.48
CA ARG A 47 -0.29 -5.49 6.83
C ARG A 47 -1.48 -5.80 7.75
N GLU A 48 -2.52 -4.97 7.74
CA GLU A 48 -3.74 -5.21 8.52
C GLU A 48 -4.53 -6.42 7.99
N TYR A 49 -4.65 -6.57 6.67
CA TYR A 49 -5.43 -7.65 6.06
C TYR A 49 -4.85 -9.04 6.30
N LEU A 50 -3.52 -9.16 6.28
CA LEU A 50 -2.82 -10.42 6.52
C LEU A 50 -2.48 -10.64 8.00
N ASP A 51 -2.69 -9.64 8.85
CA ASP A 51 -2.33 -9.64 10.28
C ASP A 51 -0.85 -10.02 10.52
N LEU A 52 0.05 -9.31 9.83
CA LEU A 52 1.50 -9.58 9.89
C LEU A 52 2.29 -8.40 10.48
N PRO A 53 3.49 -8.62 11.01
CA PRO A 53 4.45 -7.53 11.22
C PRO A 53 5.05 -7.07 9.87
N TYR A 54 5.40 -5.79 9.74
CA TYR A 54 5.91 -5.21 8.49
C TYR A 54 7.09 -5.98 7.89
N ARG A 55 8.02 -6.45 8.73
CA ARG A 55 9.18 -7.22 8.28
C ARG A 55 8.76 -8.49 7.56
N ARG A 56 7.88 -9.29 8.19
CA ARG A 56 7.36 -10.53 7.60
C ARG A 56 6.50 -10.26 6.36
N LEU A 57 5.72 -9.17 6.36
CA LEU A 57 4.95 -8.78 5.18
C LEU A 57 5.88 -8.55 3.98
N LEU A 58 6.92 -7.74 4.14
CA LEU A 58 7.83 -7.41 3.04
C LEU A 58 8.65 -8.62 2.57
N ASP A 59 9.05 -9.49 3.49
CA ASP A 59 9.70 -10.77 3.14
C ASP A 59 8.78 -11.63 2.27
N ILE A 60 7.49 -11.75 2.62
CA ILE A 60 6.51 -12.50 1.81
C ILE A 60 6.26 -11.81 0.46
N LEU A 61 6.16 -10.49 0.42
CA LEU A 61 5.92 -9.77 -0.83
C LEU A 61 7.07 -9.95 -1.83
N ARG A 62 8.31 -10.18 -1.37
CA ARG A 62 9.43 -10.52 -2.27
C ARG A 62 9.22 -11.84 -3.02
N GLU A 63 8.50 -12.78 -2.43
CA GLU A 63 8.14 -14.05 -3.03
C GLU A 63 6.83 -13.98 -3.86
N MET A 64 6.20 -12.81 -3.94
CA MET A 64 4.90 -12.61 -4.60
C MET A 64 4.95 -11.46 -5.63
N PRO A 65 5.71 -11.61 -6.73
CA PRO A 65 5.90 -10.54 -7.72
C PRO A 65 4.59 -10.02 -8.29
N ASP A 66 3.59 -10.89 -8.53
CA ASP A 66 2.26 -10.50 -9.02
C ASP A 66 1.51 -9.54 -8.09
N ILE A 67 1.76 -9.62 -6.78
CA ILE A 67 1.17 -8.70 -5.80
C ILE A 67 1.96 -7.39 -5.78
N VAL A 68 3.28 -7.44 -5.92
CA VAL A 68 4.14 -6.25 -5.97
C VAL A 68 3.87 -5.43 -7.24
N GLU A 69 3.64 -6.08 -8.38
CA GLU A 69 3.30 -5.45 -9.64
C GLU A 69 2.01 -4.62 -9.54
N LYS A 70 1.05 -5.04 -8.69
CA LYS A 70 -0.19 -4.27 -8.44
C LYS A 70 0.08 -2.94 -7.73
N LEU A 71 1.19 -2.83 -7.01
CA LEU A 71 1.67 -1.56 -6.45
C LEU A 71 2.46 -0.75 -7.50
N GLY A 72 2.59 -1.22 -8.73
CA GLY A 72 3.40 -0.63 -9.79
C GLY A 72 4.90 -0.70 -9.52
N LEU A 73 5.33 -1.61 -8.65
CA LEU A 73 6.73 -1.80 -8.25
C LEU A 73 7.26 -3.12 -8.82
N SER A 74 8.59 -3.18 -8.96
CA SER A 74 9.32 -4.45 -9.01
C SER A 74 9.71 -4.92 -7.60
N VAL A 75 10.11 -6.19 -7.46
CA VAL A 75 10.52 -6.76 -6.16
C VAL A 75 11.74 -6.03 -5.60
N GLU A 76 12.63 -5.59 -6.47
CA GLU A 76 13.84 -4.81 -6.17
C GLU A 76 13.52 -3.40 -5.70
N GLU A 77 12.33 -2.89 -6.05
CA GLU A 77 11.83 -1.58 -5.66
C GLU A 77 10.92 -1.65 -4.43
N LEU A 78 10.83 -2.79 -3.74
CA LEU A 78 10.11 -2.86 -2.47
C LEU A 78 10.84 -2.03 -1.40
N PRO A 79 10.11 -1.20 -0.62
CA PRO A 79 10.70 -0.48 0.49
C PRO A 79 11.19 -1.42 1.58
N ASP A 80 12.24 -1.01 2.29
CA ASP A 80 12.57 -1.63 3.57
C ASP A 80 11.48 -1.33 4.62
N PHE A 81 11.27 -2.24 5.57
CA PHE A 81 10.25 -2.09 6.60
C PHE A 81 10.42 -0.81 7.44
N THR A 82 11.66 -0.38 7.67
CA THR A 82 11.96 0.87 8.38
C THR A 82 11.48 2.09 7.59
N THR A 83 11.59 2.05 6.26
CA THR A 83 11.09 3.10 5.37
C THR A 83 9.57 3.19 5.44
N VAL A 84 8.89 2.04 5.42
CA VAL A 84 7.42 2.00 5.57
C VAL A 84 6.99 2.59 6.91
N CYS A 85 7.64 2.19 8.02
CA CYS A 85 7.35 2.70 9.36
C CYS A 85 7.56 4.21 9.47
N ALA A 86 8.71 4.72 9.01
CA ALA A 86 9.03 6.14 9.08
C ALA A 86 8.05 6.98 8.24
N ARG A 87 7.77 6.55 7.01
CA ARG A 87 6.83 7.25 6.12
C ARG A 87 5.41 7.21 6.66
N LYS A 88 4.97 6.07 7.21
CA LYS A 88 3.65 5.94 7.85
C LYS A 88 3.47 6.95 8.98
N GLN A 89 4.49 7.15 9.80
CA GLN A 89 4.46 8.13 10.90
C GLN A 89 4.47 9.58 10.39
N ALA A 90 5.15 9.85 9.27
CA ALA A 90 5.19 11.17 8.66
C ALA A 90 3.89 11.56 7.91
N LEU A 91 3.00 10.59 7.60
CA LEU A 91 1.75 10.86 6.90
C LEU A 91 0.83 11.78 7.72
N LYS A 92 0.35 12.85 7.09
CA LYS A 92 -0.57 13.81 7.72
C LYS A 92 -1.87 13.10 8.13
N MET A 93 -2.36 13.39 9.34
CA MET A 93 -3.63 12.85 9.88
C MET A 93 -4.85 13.03 8.97
N ARG A 94 -4.84 14.02 8.07
CA ARG A 94 -5.90 14.20 7.06
C ARG A 94 -6.01 12.98 6.14
N VAL A 95 -4.89 12.41 5.71
CA VAL A 95 -4.85 11.25 4.80
C VAL A 95 -5.51 10.04 5.46
N TRP A 96 -5.14 9.76 6.72
CA TRP A 96 -5.75 8.67 7.50
C TRP A 96 -7.27 8.84 7.68
N ARG A 97 -7.73 10.07 7.94
CA ARG A 97 -9.17 10.35 8.06
C ARG A 97 -9.93 10.14 6.75
N VAL A 98 -9.34 10.51 5.62
CA VAL A 98 -9.94 10.25 4.31
C VAL A 98 -9.97 8.76 4.03
N LEU A 99 -8.86 8.05 4.30
CA LEU A 99 -8.78 6.60 4.14
C LEU A 99 -9.88 5.88 4.93
N LEU A 100 -10.03 6.19 6.23
CA LEU A 100 -11.06 5.61 7.10
C LEU A 100 -12.48 5.90 6.61
N ARG A 101 -12.72 7.09 6.05
CA ARG A 101 -14.02 7.42 5.47
C ARG A 101 -14.30 6.59 4.21
N LEU A 102 -13.29 6.43 3.36
CA LEU A 102 -13.43 5.68 2.12
C LEU A 102 -13.51 4.17 2.37
N SER A 103 -12.86 3.67 3.44
CA SER A 103 -12.84 2.24 3.78
C SER A 103 -14.18 1.69 4.26
N VAL A 104 -15.15 2.56 4.58
CA VAL A 104 -16.55 2.13 4.77
C VAL A 104 -17.07 1.39 3.52
N ASN A 105 -16.63 1.77 2.33
CA ASN A 105 -16.96 1.06 1.08
C ASN A 105 -16.19 -0.27 0.88
N LEU A 106 -15.19 -0.57 1.71
CA LEU A 106 -14.47 -1.86 1.69
C LEU A 106 -15.14 -2.92 2.57
N PHE A 107 -15.92 -2.51 3.57
CA PHE A 107 -16.58 -3.43 4.52
C PHE A 107 -17.74 -4.22 3.92
N ASP A 108 -18.23 -3.86 2.73
CA ASP A 108 -19.37 -4.53 2.08
C ASP A 108 -18.99 -5.84 1.36
N THR A 109 -18.01 -6.60 1.89
CA THR A 109 -17.58 -7.88 1.28
C THR A 109 -17.29 -9.00 2.27
N GLY A 110 -18.16 -9.16 3.26
CA GLY A 110 -18.43 -10.45 3.89
C GLY A 110 -19.46 -11.21 3.06
#